data_AF-A0A2V7P934-F1
#
_entry.id   AF-A0A2V7P934-F1
#
_cell.length_a   1.000
_cell.length_b   1.000
_cell.length_c   1.000
_cell.angle_alpha   90.00
_cell.angle_beta   90.00
_cell.angle_gamma   90.00
#
_symmetry.space_group_name_H-M   'P 1'
#
loop_
_entity.id
_entity.type
_entity.pdbx_description
1 polymer ?
#
loop_
_entity_poly.entity_id
_entity_poly.type
_entity_poly.pdbx_seq_one_letter_code
_entity_poly.pdbx_strand_id
1 'polypeptide(L)'
;MFDLTGGVAGCGWIDSPAGAYPRDPTLTGRARFAFLSRYPRGSTVPNGVTFFRFRAGNLRFRSTSYAWLAIVGAKAQYKGVGLINGGGDFGLLVSAIDGQLPGGGGVDKLRIKIWQRRTLRVAYDNQAGAPDGAEPVAPLALRRIVIRNR
;
A
#
# COMPACT_ATOMS: atom_id res chain seq x y z
N MET A 1 15.52 15.60 17.54
CA MET A 1 15.83 14.79 16.33
C MET A 1 15.13 13.45 16.49
N PHE A 2 14.09 13.15 15.70
CA PHE A 2 13.35 11.89 15.81
C PHE A 2 14.18 10.77 15.17
N ASP A 3 14.74 9.91 16.01
CA ASP A 3 15.32 8.64 15.59
C ASP A 3 14.19 7.71 15.11
N LEU A 4 14.31 7.20 13.87
CA LEU A 4 13.33 6.36 13.20
C LEU A 4 13.81 4.91 13.26
N THR A 5 13.20 4.10 14.10
CA THR A 5 13.47 2.65 14.17
C THR A 5 12.52 1.87 13.26
N GLY A 6 12.82 1.78 11.96
CA GLY A 6 12.11 0.92 11.00
C GLY A 6 10.76 1.46 10.50
N GLY A 7 10.69 1.88 9.24
CA GLY A 7 9.47 2.43 8.66
C GLY A 7 9.49 2.58 7.14
N VAL A 8 8.30 2.77 6.57
CA VAL A 8 8.08 3.08 5.15
C VAL A 8 7.15 4.28 5.04
N ALA A 9 7.52 5.23 4.18
CA ALA A 9 6.67 6.34 3.79
C ALA A 9 6.63 6.45 2.27
N GLY A 10 5.51 6.91 1.73
CA GLY A 10 5.40 7.13 0.30
C GLY A 10 4.17 7.95 -0.02
N CYS A 11 4.26 8.78 -1.05
CA CYS A 11 3.09 9.43 -1.63
C CYS A 11 3.24 9.42 -3.13
N GLY A 12 2.13 9.43 -3.87
CA GLY A 12 2.23 9.33 -5.33
C GLY A 12 0.93 9.00 -5.99
N TRP A 13 1.09 8.52 -7.22
CA TRP A 13 0.06 7.78 -7.90
C TRP A 13 0.68 6.63 -8.68
N ILE A 14 -0.17 5.65 -8.95
CA ILE A 14 0.05 4.58 -9.92
C ILE A 14 -0.98 4.72 -11.02
N ASP A 15 -0.67 4.22 -12.20
CA ASP A 15 -1.69 3.97 -13.22
C ASP A 15 -2.36 2.64 -12.88
N SER A 16 -3.63 2.70 -12.47
CA SER A 16 -4.41 1.52 -12.13
C SER A 16 -4.74 0.75 -13.40
N PRO A 17 -4.35 -0.53 -13.50
CA PRO A 17 -4.64 -1.33 -14.68
C PRO A 17 -6.10 -1.80 -14.69
N ALA A 18 -6.55 -2.30 -15.85
CA ALA A 18 -7.81 -3.03 -15.97
C ALA A 18 -7.79 -4.26 -15.05
N GLY A 19 -8.95 -4.66 -14.54
CA GLY A 19 -9.10 -5.76 -13.59
C GLY A 19 -8.74 -5.40 -12.14
N ALA A 20 -8.09 -4.25 -11.89
CA ALA A 20 -7.72 -3.85 -10.53
C ALA A 20 -8.92 -3.54 -9.64
N TYR A 21 -10.08 -3.21 -10.22
CA TYR A 21 -11.32 -2.93 -9.52
C TYR A 21 -12.40 -3.94 -9.93
N PRO A 22 -12.59 -5.05 -9.19
CA PRO A 22 -13.44 -6.16 -9.66
C PRO A 22 -14.91 -5.83 -9.91
N ARG A 23 -15.44 -4.75 -9.30
CA ARG A 23 -16.82 -4.31 -9.52
C ARG A 23 -17.04 -3.78 -10.93
N ASP A 24 -16.00 -3.20 -11.54
CA ASP A 24 -15.99 -2.81 -12.95
C ASP A 24 -14.56 -3.00 -13.49
N PRO A 25 -14.26 -4.19 -14.04
CA PRO A 25 -12.92 -4.54 -14.49
C PRO A 25 -12.39 -3.69 -15.65
N THR A 26 -13.26 -2.92 -16.33
CA THR A 26 -12.85 -2.09 -17.46
C THR A 26 -12.21 -0.77 -17.02
N LEU A 27 -12.43 -0.36 -15.77
CA LEU A 27 -11.93 0.92 -15.26
C LEU A 27 -10.42 0.90 -15.10
N THR A 28 -9.79 1.92 -15.67
CA THR A 28 -8.35 2.20 -15.56
C THR A 28 -8.12 3.64 -15.10
N GLY A 29 -6.86 4.00 -14.87
CA GLY A 29 -6.43 5.37 -14.70
C GLY A 29 -5.81 5.67 -13.34
N ARG A 30 -5.49 6.94 -13.10
CA ARG A 30 -4.64 7.34 -11.97
C ARG A 30 -5.29 7.04 -10.62
N ALA A 31 -4.61 6.23 -9.81
CA ALA A 31 -4.94 5.99 -8.41
C ALA A 31 -3.89 6.65 -7.50
N ARG A 32 -4.34 7.54 -6.62
CA ARG A 32 -3.46 8.32 -5.73
C ARG A 32 -3.31 7.65 -4.39
N PHE A 33 -2.13 7.74 -3.80
CA PHE A 33 -1.86 7.23 -2.47
C PHE A 33 -1.00 8.19 -1.65
N ALA A 34 -1.11 8.05 -0.34
CA ALA A 34 -0.17 8.58 0.64
C ALA A 34 -0.16 7.63 1.83
N PHE A 35 1.01 7.20 2.27
CA PHE A 35 1.15 6.36 3.45
C PHE A 35 2.39 6.67 4.28
N LEU A 36 2.28 6.32 5.54
CA LEU A 36 3.34 6.16 6.51
C LEU A 36 2.97 4.94 7.34
N SER A 37 3.90 4.01 7.52
CA SER A 37 3.81 2.92 8.49
C SER A 37 5.17 2.76 9.15
N ARG A 38 5.20 2.78 10.48
CA ARG A 38 6.44 2.67 11.26
C ARG A 38 6.18 2.02 12.60
N TYR A 39 7.20 1.46 13.23
CA TYR A 39 7.12 1.07 14.63
C TYR A 39 7.41 2.27 15.54
N PRO A 40 6.45 2.70 16.38
CA PRO A 40 6.77 3.57 17.50
C PRO A 40 7.83 2.92 18.41
N ARG A 41 8.63 3.74 19.09
CA ARG A 41 9.65 3.25 20.03
C ARG A 41 9.01 2.34 21.09
N GLY A 42 9.54 1.14 21.27
CA GLY A 42 9.04 0.16 22.23
C GLY A 42 7.75 -0.56 21.83
N SER A 43 7.19 -0.28 20.65
CA SER A 43 5.97 -0.95 20.16
C SER A 43 6.27 -2.16 19.29
N THR A 44 5.46 -3.21 19.45
CA THR A 44 5.43 -4.38 18.56
C THR A 44 4.36 -4.28 17.47
N VAL A 45 3.54 -3.23 17.49
CA VAL A 45 2.52 -2.93 16.49
C VAL A 45 2.85 -1.60 15.80
N PRO A 46 2.83 -1.54 14.45
CA PRO A 46 3.12 -0.31 13.76
C PRO A 46 1.96 0.69 13.87
N ASN A 47 2.26 1.96 13.63
CA ASN A 47 1.28 3.04 13.54
C ASN A 47 1.60 3.90 12.32
N GLY A 48 0.58 4.56 11.79
CA GLY A 48 0.72 5.58 10.78
C GLY A 48 -0.60 5.92 10.09
N VAL A 49 -0.51 6.23 8.81
CA VAL A 49 -1.65 6.67 8.01
C VAL A 49 -1.55 6.07 6.62
N THR A 50 -2.66 5.60 6.06
CA THR A 50 -2.74 5.16 4.68
C THR A 50 -4.00 5.70 4.06
N PHE A 51 -3.82 6.44 2.98
CA PHE A 51 -4.87 6.94 2.12
C PHE A 51 -4.67 6.40 0.72
N PHE A 52 -5.77 5.95 0.12
CA PHE A 52 -5.81 5.53 -1.27
C PHE A 52 -7.08 6.04 -1.93
N ARG A 53 -6.96 6.55 -3.16
CA ARG A 53 -8.11 7.03 -3.94
C ARG A 53 -7.98 6.62 -5.39
N PHE A 54 -8.89 5.74 -5.83
CA PHE A 54 -9.12 5.44 -7.23
C PHE A 54 -10.39 6.17 -7.68
N ARG A 55 -10.20 7.27 -8.43
CA ARG A 55 -11.32 8.17 -8.78
C ARG A 55 -12.32 7.54 -9.74
N ALA A 56 -11.84 6.78 -10.74
CA ALA A 56 -12.70 6.16 -11.74
C ALA A 56 -13.72 5.19 -11.10
N GLY A 57 -13.31 4.42 -10.10
CA GLY A 57 -14.21 3.52 -9.34
C GLY A 57 -14.88 4.14 -8.11
N ASN A 58 -14.84 5.46 -7.93
CA ASN A 58 -15.32 6.16 -6.73
C ASN A 58 -14.90 5.49 -5.40
N LEU A 59 -13.65 5.04 -5.32
CA LEU A 59 -13.11 4.32 -4.16
C LEU A 59 -12.14 5.22 -3.41
N ARG A 60 -12.48 5.53 -2.15
CA ARG A 60 -11.59 6.19 -1.19
C ARG A 60 -11.40 5.30 0.03
N PHE A 61 -10.18 4.83 0.24
CA PHE A 61 -9.79 4.07 1.42
C PHE A 61 -9.04 4.96 2.41
N ARG A 62 -9.31 4.74 3.70
CA ARG A 62 -8.55 5.31 4.83
C ARG A 62 -8.30 4.23 5.87
N SER A 63 -7.04 4.05 6.26
CA SER A 63 -6.66 3.12 7.33
C SER A 63 -7.22 3.57 8.69
N THR A 64 -7.58 2.61 9.53
CA THR A 64 -7.97 2.83 10.93
C THR A 64 -7.04 2.14 11.91
N SER A 65 -6.43 1.01 11.54
CA SER A 65 -5.38 0.36 12.34
C SER A 65 -4.42 -0.46 11.49
N TYR A 66 -3.33 -0.91 12.10
CA TYR A 66 -2.28 -1.69 11.47
C TYR A 66 -2.01 -2.97 12.27
N ALA A 67 -1.61 -4.02 11.56
CA ALA A 67 -1.31 -5.32 12.16
C ALA A 67 0.20 -5.54 12.28
N TRP A 68 0.94 -5.32 11.19
CA TRP A 68 2.39 -5.57 11.14
C TRP A 68 3.03 -4.81 9.98
N LEU A 69 4.34 -4.65 10.08
CA LEU A 69 5.22 -4.09 9.04
C LEU A 69 6.47 -4.97 8.97
N ALA A 70 6.77 -5.50 7.80
CA ALA A 70 7.99 -6.25 7.51
C ALA A 70 8.84 -5.44 6.53
N ILE A 71 10.13 -5.33 6.79
CA ILE A 71 11.09 -4.66 5.91
C ILE A 71 12.24 -5.63 5.66
N VAL A 72 12.52 -5.92 4.38
CA VAL A 72 13.60 -6.80 3.93
C VAL A 72 14.28 -6.12 2.74
N GLY A 73 15.53 -5.70 2.92
CA GLY A 73 16.28 -4.97 1.89
C GLY A 73 15.55 -3.70 1.46
N ALA A 74 15.28 -3.59 0.16
CA ALA A 74 14.56 -2.47 -0.46
C ALA A 74 13.03 -2.62 -0.44
N LYS A 75 12.48 -3.68 0.17
CA LYS A 75 11.04 -3.96 0.20
C LYS A 75 10.46 -3.75 1.59
N ALA A 76 9.37 -3.00 1.66
CA ALA A 76 8.51 -2.93 2.83
C ALA A 76 7.12 -3.47 2.50
N GLN A 77 6.59 -4.31 3.38
CA GLN A 77 5.23 -4.79 3.28
C GLN A 77 4.52 -4.57 4.61
N TYR A 78 3.26 -4.12 4.60
CA TYR A 78 2.46 -4.01 5.82
C TYR A 78 1.01 -4.38 5.58
N LYS A 79 0.37 -4.85 6.66
CA LYS A 79 -1.08 -5.06 6.71
C LYS A 79 -1.73 -4.11 7.70
N GLY A 80 -2.96 -3.76 7.39
CA GLY A 80 -3.83 -3.00 8.27
C GLY A 80 -5.29 -3.20 7.91
N VAL A 81 -6.13 -2.36 8.48
CA VAL A 81 -7.56 -2.33 8.19
C VAL A 81 -8.02 -0.90 8.01
N GLY A 82 -9.20 -0.71 7.42
CA GLY A 82 -9.75 0.60 7.21
C GLY A 82 -11.13 0.58 6.58
N LEU A 83 -11.54 1.76 6.15
CA LEU A 83 -12.88 2.04 5.65
C LEU A 83 -12.80 2.39 4.17
N ILE A 84 -13.76 1.93 3.38
CA ILE A 84 -14.02 2.45 2.03
C ILE A 84 -15.17 3.44 2.12
N ASN A 85 -14.96 4.64 1.59
CA ASN A 85 -15.94 5.72 1.53
C ASN A 85 -16.57 6.09 2.89
N GLY A 86 -15.87 5.80 3.99
CA GLY A 86 -16.30 6.11 5.36
C GLY A 86 -17.00 4.96 6.08
N GLY A 87 -17.15 3.78 5.48
CA GLY A 87 -17.78 2.62 6.13
C GLY A 87 -17.14 1.27 5.80
N GLY A 88 -17.68 0.23 6.44
CA GLY A 88 -17.29 -1.18 6.28
C GLY A 88 -16.06 -1.61 7.09
N ASP A 89 -15.61 -2.84 6.88
CA ASP A 89 -14.39 -3.40 7.48
C ASP A 89 -13.55 -4.05 6.39
N PHE A 90 -12.52 -3.32 5.96
CA PHE A 90 -11.67 -3.70 4.85
C PHE A 90 -10.25 -3.94 5.32
N GLY A 91 -9.66 -5.04 4.88
CA GLY A 91 -8.25 -5.31 5.02
C GLY A 91 -7.46 -4.50 4.01
N LEU A 92 -6.24 -4.16 4.38
CA LEU A 92 -5.25 -3.48 3.56
C LEU A 92 -3.97 -4.30 3.55
N LEU A 93 -3.39 -4.42 2.37
CA LEU A 93 -2.03 -4.89 2.15
C LEU A 93 -1.34 -3.86 1.25
N VAL A 94 -0.20 -3.38 1.70
CA VAL A 94 0.68 -2.54 0.90
C VAL A 94 2.03 -3.21 0.79
N SER A 95 2.55 -3.31 -0.43
CA SER A 95 3.91 -3.75 -0.72
C SER A 95 4.60 -2.64 -1.51
N ALA A 96 5.74 -2.18 -1.03
CA ALA A 96 6.47 -1.04 -1.56
C ALA A 96 7.94 -1.42 -1.77
N ILE A 97 8.50 -1.05 -2.92
CA ILE A 97 9.95 -1.08 -3.16
C ILE A 97 10.44 0.37 -3.19
N ASP A 98 11.50 0.65 -2.43
CA ASP A 98 12.32 1.87 -2.55
C ASP A 98 13.39 1.59 -3.61
N GLY A 99 13.22 2.20 -4.78
CA GLY A 99 14.06 1.97 -5.96
C GLY A 99 15.51 2.42 -5.76
N GLN A 100 15.75 3.33 -4.82
CA GLN A 100 17.06 3.94 -4.59
C GLN A 100 17.90 3.15 -3.57
N LEU A 101 17.29 2.23 -2.82
CA LEU A 101 18.04 1.31 -1.96
C LEU A 101 18.72 0.18 -2.77
N PRO A 102 19.82 -0.39 -2.27
CA PRO A 102 20.43 -1.59 -2.87
C PRO A 102 19.40 -2.71 -3.05
N GLY A 103 19.34 -3.27 -4.26
CA GLY A 103 18.33 -4.26 -4.64
C GLY A 103 16.96 -3.69 -5.05
N GLY A 104 16.77 -2.36 -5.01
CA GLY A 104 15.52 -1.68 -5.38
C GLY A 104 15.30 -1.50 -6.88
N GLY A 105 16.35 -1.60 -7.70
CA GLY A 105 16.26 -1.59 -9.16
C GLY A 105 15.96 -0.23 -9.79
N GLY A 106 16.24 0.87 -9.08
CA GLY A 106 16.21 2.25 -9.60
C GLY A 106 14.82 2.89 -9.70
N VAL A 107 13.75 2.11 -9.57
CA VAL A 107 12.36 2.59 -9.72
C VAL A 107 11.52 2.12 -8.54
N ASP A 108 10.85 3.07 -7.89
CA ASP A 108 9.88 2.79 -6.84
C ASP A 108 8.70 2.00 -7.41
N LYS A 109 8.28 0.96 -6.69
CA LYS A 109 7.13 0.12 -7.09
C LYS A 109 6.15 -0.04 -5.94
N LEU A 110 4.88 -0.16 -6.28
CA LEU A 110 3.80 -0.26 -5.30
C LEU A 110 2.74 -1.29 -5.69
N ARG A 111 2.33 -2.07 -4.69
CA ARG A 111 1.07 -2.81 -4.70
C ARG A 111 0.19 -2.36 -3.56
N ILE A 112 -1.08 -2.11 -3.85
CA ILE A 112 -2.14 -1.89 -2.88
C ILE A 112 -3.26 -2.89 -3.17
N LYS A 113 -3.57 -3.71 -2.16
CA LYS A 113 -4.70 -4.63 -2.16
C LYS A 113 -5.63 -4.30 -0.99
N ILE A 114 -6.92 -4.20 -1.29
CA ILE A 114 -8.00 -3.91 -0.35
C ILE A 114 -9.09 -4.96 -0.54
N TRP A 115 -9.56 -5.57 0.55
CA TRP A 115 -10.58 -6.62 0.51
C TRP A 115 -11.54 -6.51 1.68
N GLN A 116 -12.78 -6.99 1.52
CA GLN A 116 -13.70 -7.13 2.64
C GLN A 116 -13.22 -8.27 3.56
N ARG A 117 -13.05 -8.01 4.86
CA ARG A 117 -12.44 -9.01 5.76
C ARG A 117 -13.33 -10.22 6.03
N ARG A 118 -14.65 -10.03 6.07
CA ARG A 118 -15.61 -11.11 6.33
C ARG A 118 -15.76 -12.07 5.15
N THR A 119 -15.81 -11.54 3.92
CA THR A 119 -16.09 -12.33 2.71
C THR A 119 -14.83 -12.64 1.91
N LEU A 120 -13.70 -12.03 2.27
CA LEU A 120 -12.43 -12.07 1.54
C LEU A 120 -12.51 -11.59 0.09
N ARG A 121 -13.63 -10.97 -0.31
CA ARG A 121 -13.81 -10.42 -1.65
C ARG A 121 -12.92 -9.19 -1.83
N VAL A 122 -12.12 -9.21 -2.89
CA VAL A 122 -11.26 -8.08 -3.26
C VAL A 122 -12.12 -6.90 -3.70
N ALA A 123 -11.88 -5.75 -3.09
CA ALA A 123 -12.47 -4.47 -3.48
C ALA A 123 -11.56 -3.71 -4.45
N TYR A 124 -10.24 -3.87 -4.31
CA TYR A 124 -9.24 -3.32 -5.21
C TYR A 124 -7.91 -4.09 -5.09
N ASP A 125 -7.22 -4.37 -6.19
CA ASP A 125 -5.85 -4.90 -6.21
C ASP A 125 -5.17 -4.52 -7.53
N ASN A 126 -4.20 -3.61 -7.49
CA ASN A 126 -3.48 -3.21 -8.70
C ASN A 126 -2.53 -4.29 -9.25
N GLN A 127 -2.48 -5.46 -8.62
CA GLN A 127 -1.75 -6.64 -9.08
C GLN A 127 -2.61 -7.90 -8.81
N ALA A 128 -3.84 -7.88 -9.34
CA ALA A 128 -4.83 -8.93 -9.15
C ALA A 128 -4.30 -10.33 -9.53
N GLY A 129 -4.69 -11.35 -8.76
CA GLY A 129 -4.28 -12.74 -8.98
C GLY A 129 -2.91 -13.10 -8.41
N ALA A 130 -2.04 -12.13 -8.14
CA ALA A 130 -0.73 -12.41 -7.53
C ALA A 130 -0.85 -12.77 -6.04
N PRO A 131 0.00 -13.69 -5.52
CA PRO A 131 0.04 -14.02 -4.10
C PRO A 131 0.42 -12.78 -3.27
N ASP A 132 -0.03 -12.71 -2.01
CA ASP A 132 0.22 -11.54 -1.12
C ASP A 132 1.72 -11.20 -0.98
N GLY A 133 2.60 -12.20 -1.03
CA GLY A 133 4.05 -12.03 -0.92
C GLY A 133 4.78 -11.58 -2.20
N ALA A 134 4.09 -11.56 -3.35
CA ALA A 134 4.71 -11.21 -4.63
C ALA A 134 5.35 -9.82 -4.60
N GLU A 135 6.41 -9.65 -5.38
CA GLU A 135 7.02 -8.34 -5.59
C GLU A 135 6.02 -7.37 -6.24
N PRO A 136 5.96 -6.10 -5.79
CA PRO A 136 5.11 -5.11 -6.43
C PRO A 136 5.66 -4.75 -7.81
N VAL A 137 4.80 -4.74 -8.82
CA VAL A 137 5.22 -4.48 -10.21
C VAL A 137 4.87 -3.09 -10.73
N ALA A 138 3.90 -2.40 -10.11
CA ALA A 138 3.45 -1.12 -10.65
C ALA A 138 4.47 -0.01 -10.33
N PRO A 139 5.15 0.57 -11.34
CA PRO A 139 6.09 1.66 -11.12
C PRO A 139 5.34 2.93 -10.70
N LEU A 140 5.98 3.75 -9.88
CA LEU A 140 5.51 5.10 -9.63
C LEU A 140 5.87 5.98 -10.84
N ALA A 141 4.88 6.64 -11.43
CA ALA A 141 5.11 7.53 -12.57
C ALA A 141 5.75 8.87 -12.14
N LEU A 142 5.41 9.37 -10.93
CA LEU A 142 6.04 10.51 -10.25
C LEU A 142 5.86 10.35 -8.73
N ARG A 143 6.80 10.93 -7.96
CA ARG A 143 6.97 10.89 -6.49
C ARG A 143 7.85 9.73 -5.97
N ARG A 144 7.94 9.60 -4.63
CA ARG A 144 8.98 8.82 -3.93
C ARG A 144 8.41 7.90 -2.84
N ILE A 145 8.97 6.71 -2.75
CA ILE A 145 8.92 5.82 -1.58
C ILE A 145 10.25 5.96 -0.83
N VAL A 146 10.18 5.98 0.50
CA VAL A 146 11.36 6.00 1.36
C VAL A 146 11.20 4.88 2.38
N ILE A 147 12.13 3.94 2.36
CA ILE A 147 12.27 2.91 3.38
C ILE A 147 13.44 3.28 4.30
N ARG A 148 13.21 3.18 5.61
CA ARG A 148 14.26 3.28 6.62
C ARG A 148 14.34 2.00 7.41
N ASN A 149 15.50 1.37 7.34
CA ASN A 149 15.82 0.20 8.17
C ASN A 149 16.13 0.65 9.60
N ARG A 150 16.03 -0.31 10.53
CA ARG A 150 16.57 -0.16 11.88
C ARG A 150 18.09 -0.21 11.85
#